data_AF-A0A495XLV5-F1
#
_entry.id   AF-A0A495XLV5-F1
#
_cell.length_a   1.000
_cell.length_b   1.000
_cell.length_c   1.000
_cell.angle_alpha   90.00
_cell.angle_beta   90.00
_cell.angle_gamma   90.00
#
_symmetry.space_group_name_H-M   'P 1'
#
loop_
_entity.id
_entity.type
_entity.pdbx_description
1 polymer ?
#
loop_
_entity_poly.entity_id
_entity_poly.type
_entity_poly.pdbx_seq_one_letter_code
_entity_poly.pdbx_strand_id
1 'polypeptide(L)'
;MDHDVLLDPAYTVPAVPFGATGVAWLRAHVARFSEGADHERRRRLAEDLLSTVDMAVLERPGDPVAKLAAELGLPRDVVADVTTVARSYQPHSAVTPEADRAVERLVALCGARDEVAAARIGLLVQACDATNALIAGKNPPVPLTRRVAPSGELVEVPLADRPFGAGRHGCPARAHALALASGTFHRLHHGASPLVLPNAWDFASAAALVRAGFTAIGTTSLGVAAANGIPDAAGLAREETLTLARKLVRLPVPITVDIEAGFGDVRGVAEELAAMGVCGVNIEDGRGEALADPSEQAGLIAEFKAVAPHLFVNARVDTHWLHVDQESTISRALRYVDAGADGIFVPGLTPESEIAKVVAAVDVPVNVLAQHDIRTLAELGVKRVSTGSLLFRAAVGATVSTALAVRDGGAVGPVPTYDEVQALAD
;
A
#
# COMPACT_ATOMS: atom_id res chain seq x y z
N MET A 1 -21.66 -5.35 36.40
CA MET A 1 -20.38 -6.07 36.40
C MET A 1 -20.05 -6.28 34.95
N ASP A 2 -19.09 -5.50 34.47
CA ASP A 2 -18.64 -5.46 33.08
C ASP A 2 -17.76 -6.70 32.85
N HIS A 3 -18.40 -7.86 32.71
CA HIS A 3 -17.71 -9.10 32.36
C HIS A 3 -17.32 -8.98 30.90
N ASP A 4 -16.06 -8.69 30.70
CA ASP A 4 -15.41 -8.64 29.41
C ASP A 4 -15.58 -9.97 28.66
N VAL A 5 -16.56 -9.99 27.75
CA VAL A 5 -17.01 -11.16 26.98
C VAL A 5 -15.85 -11.88 26.26
N LEU A 6 -14.77 -11.18 25.92
CA LEU A 6 -13.61 -11.78 25.24
C LEU A 6 -12.68 -12.56 26.19
N LEU A 7 -12.69 -12.22 27.48
CA LEU A 7 -11.86 -12.84 28.51
C LEU A 7 -12.61 -13.92 29.29
N ASP A 8 -13.94 -13.91 29.25
CA ASP A 8 -14.78 -14.87 29.96
C ASP A 8 -14.73 -16.27 29.29
N PRO A 9 -14.32 -17.33 30.02
CA PRO A 9 -14.32 -18.70 29.51
C PRO A 9 -15.71 -19.27 29.22
N ALA A 10 -16.76 -18.72 29.84
CA ALA A 10 -18.13 -19.17 29.64
C ALA A 10 -18.71 -18.75 28.28
N TYR A 11 -18.09 -17.75 27.62
CA TYR A 11 -18.42 -17.36 26.26
C TYR A 11 -17.53 -18.10 25.26
N THR A 12 -18.17 -18.79 24.31
CA THR A 12 -17.48 -19.66 23.35
C THR A 12 -17.61 -19.15 21.91
N VAL A 13 -16.74 -19.60 21.01
CA VAL A 13 -16.84 -19.30 19.58
C VAL A 13 -17.99 -20.12 18.96
N PRO A 14 -18.80 -19.53 18.05
CA PRO A 14 -19.85 -20.26 17.36
C PRO A 14 -19.30 -21.47 16.60
N ALA A 15 -19.95 -22.63 16.77
CA ALA A 15 -19.58 -23.84 16.05
C ALA A 15 -19.76 -23.66 14.54
N VAL A 16 -18.83 -24.21 13.76
CA VAL A 16 -18.90 -24.25 12.30
C VAL A 16 -19.31 -25.65 11.84
N PRO A 17 -20.11 -25.78 10.76
CA PRO A 17 -20.43 -27.08 10.19
C PRO A 17 -19.18 -27.85 9.79
N PHE A 18 -19.15 -29.15 10.07
CA PHE A 18 -18.09 -30.02 9.58
C PHE A 18 -18.19 -30.17 8.05
N GLY A 19 -17.04 -30.12 7.37
CA GLY A 19 -16.91 -30.46 5.96
C GLY A 19 -15.69 -31.32 5.71
N ALA A 20 -15.79 -32.29 4.81
CA ALA A 20 -14.65 -33.09 4.37
C ALA A 20 -13.77 -32.33 3.35
N THR A 21 -14.35 -31.35 2.65
CA THR A 21 -13.71 -30.55 1.60
C THR A 21 -14.06 -29.07 1.64
N GLY A 22 -13.31 -28.29 0.85
CA GLY A 22 -13.59 -26.88 0.61
C GLY A 22 -13.51 -25.99 1.84
N VAL A 23 -14.24 -24.88 1.81
CA VAL A 23 -14.25 -23.87 2.88
C VAL A 23 -14.78 -24.44 4.20
N ALA A 24 -15.74 -25.36 4.15
CA ALA A 24 -16.27 -26.01 5.34
C ALA A 24 -15.19 -26.85 6.05
N TRP A 25 -14.38 -27.59 5.30
CA TRP A 25 -13.22 -28.29 5.85
C TRP A 25 -12.23 -27.31 6.50
N LEU A 26 -11.85 -26.24 5.78
CA LEU A 26 -10.90 -25.26 6.30
C LEU A 26 -11.39 -24.66 7.63
N ARG A 27 -12.64 -24.19 7.67
CA ARG A 27 -13.24 -23.62 8.89
C ARG A 27 -13.21 -24.61 10.06
N ALA A 28 -13.50 -25.89 9.81
CA ALA A 28 -13.56 -26.92 10.83
C ALA A 28 -12.18 -27.31 11.41
N HIS A 29 -11.07 -26.90 10.79
CA HIS A 29 -9.71 -27.33 11.15
C HIS A 29 -8.77 -26.15 11.54
N VAL A 30 -9.29 -24.94 11.69
CA VAL A 30 -8.53 -23.75 12.12
C VAL A 30 -8.85 -23.36 13.57
N ALA A 31 -7.88 -22.77 14.26
CA ALA A 31 -8.05 -22.32 15.64
C ALA A 31 -9.20 -21.30 15.79
N ARG A 32 -9.39 -20.41 14.81
CA ARG A 32 -10.37 -19.31 14.85
C ARG A 32 -11.81 -19.75 15.17
N PHE A 33 -12.19 -20.97 14.77
CA PHE A 33 -13.54 -21.51 14.93
C PHE A 33 -13.58 -22.74 15.85
N SER A 34 -12.58 -22.88 16.72
CA SER A 34 -12.42 -24.01 17.62
C SER A 34 -12.53 -23.57 19.08
N GLU A 35 -12.81 -24.52 19.98
CA GLU A 35 -12.76 -24.33 21.43
C GLU A 35 -12.01 -25.48 22.11
N GLY A 36 -11.68 -25.29 23.40
CA GLY A 36 -11.06 -26.32 24.24
C GLY A 36 -9.75 -26.88 23.67
N ALA A 37 -9.57 -28.20 23.80
CA ALA A 37 -8.33 -28.88 23.40
C ALA A 37 -8.03 -28.78 21.90
N ASP A 38 -9.06 -28.72 21.04
CA ASP A 38 -8.89 -28.53 19.61
C ASP A 38 -8.35 -27.13 19.29
N HIS A 39 -8.88 -26.10 19.95
CA HIS A 39 -8.35 -24.76 19.84
C HIS A 39 -6.88 -24.70 20.27
N GLU A 40 -6.53 -25.24 21.44
CA GLU A 40 -5.14 -25.24 21.93
C GLU A 40 -4.17 -25.95 20.99
N ARG A 41 -4.58 -27.07 20.40
CA ARG A 41 -3.76 -27.80 19.43
C ARG A 41 -3.59 -27.00 18.13
N ARG A 42 -4.68 -26.52 17.55
CA ARG A 42 -4.67 -25.78 16.27
C ARG A 42 -3.99 -24.41 16.39
N ARG A 43 -4.11 -23.78 17.55
CA ARG A 43 -3.43 -22.52 17.86
C ARG A 43 -1.91 -22.71 17.92
N ARG A 44 -1.45 -23.76 18.59
CA ARG A 44 -0.01 -24.11 18.61
C ARG A 44 0.55 -24.33 17.21
N LEU A 45 -0.16 -25.05 16.34
CA LEU A 45 0.24 -25.21 14.94
C LEU A 45 0.41 -23.86 14.21
N ALA A 46 -0.51 -22.92 14.44
CA ALA A 46 -0.40 -21.58 13.86
C ALA A 46 0.78 -20.79 14.45
N GLU A 47 0.99 -20.85 15.77
CA GLU A 47 2.11 -20.18 16.45
C GLU A 47 3.46 -20.75 16.02
N ASP A 48 3.58 -22.07 15.87
CA ASP A 48 4.77 -22.75 15.38
C ASP A 48 5.12 -22.30 13.94
N LEU A 49 4.13 -22.26 13.04
CA LEU A 49 4.31 -21.75 11.68
C LEU A 49 4.73 -20.27 11.66
N LEU A 50 4.11 -19.43 12.51
CA LEU A 50 4.46 -18.01 12.60
C LEU A 50 5.86 -17.78 13.15
N SER A 51 6.37 -18.69 13.99
CA SER A 51 7.71 -18.60 14.56
C SER A 51 8.84 -18.77 13.53
N THR A 52 8.54 -19.36 12.37
CA THR A 52 9.52 -19.55 11.29
C THR A 52 9.57 -18.39 10.29
N VAL A 53 8.66 -17.42 10.41
CA VAL A 53 8.53 -16.31 9.46
C VAL A 53 9.53 -15.20 9.77
N ASP A 54 10.30 -14.77 8.78
CA ASP A 54 11.20 -13.63 8.93
C ASP A 54 10.42 -12.31 8.87
N MET A 55 10.35 -11.64 10.01
CA MET A 55 9.68 -10.35 10.15
C MET A 55 10.25 -9.28 9.22
N ALA A 56 11.57 -9.30 8.96
CA ALA A 56 12.21 -8.33 8.07
C ALA A 56 11.76 -8.50 6.61
N VAL A 57 11.35 -9.71 6.20
CA VAL A 57 10.76 -9.96 4.87
C VAL A 57 9.34 -9.39 4.81
N LEU A 58 8.55 -9.54 5.88
CA LEU A 58 7.17 -9.02 5.92
C LEU A 58 7.13 -7.49 5.86
N GLU A 59 8.13 -6.81 6.40
CA GLU A 59 8.26 -5.35 6.40
C GLU A 59 8.69 -4.77 5.04
N ARG A 60 9.13 -5.61 4.09
CA ARG A 60 9.50 -5.14 2.74
C ARG A 60 8.26 -4.79 1.91
N PRO A 61 8.39 -3.92 0.88
CA PRO A 61 7.31 -3.64 -0.06
C PRO A 61 6.86 -4.89 -0.83
N GLY A 62 5.61 -4.88 -1.28
CA GLY A 62 5.02 -5.96 -2.08
C GLY A 62 3.68 -6.49 -1.53
N ASP A 63 3.07 -7.41 -2.26
CA ASP A 63 1.79 -8.01 -1.89
C ASP A 63 1.90 -8.76 -0.54
N PRO A 64 1.07 -8.43 0.46
CA PRO A 64 1.17 -9.03 1.78
C PRO A 64 0.94 -10.55 1.81
N VAL A 65 0.00 -11.03 1.00
CA VAL A 65 -0.34 -12.45 0.94
C VAL A 65 0.79 -13.21 0.25
N ALA A 66 1.37 -12.65 -0.83
CA ALA A 66 2.50 -13.26 -1.51
C ALA A 66 3.74 -13.36 -0.60
N LYS A 67 4.02 -12.32 0.20
CA LYS A 67 5.13 -12.34 1.17
C LYS A 67 4.93 -13.43 2.22
N LEU A 68 3.75 -13.45 2.86
CA LEU A 68 3.45 -14.47 3.87
C LEU A 68 3.43 -15.89 3.28
N ALA A 69 2.91 -16.06 2.05
CA ALA A 69 2.91 -17.35 1.37
C ALA A 69 4.32 -17.89 1.17
N ALA A 70 5.24 -17.05 0.68
CA ALA A 70 6.64 -17.44 0.48
C ALA A 70 7.30 -17.89 1.81
N GLU A 71 7.10 -17.14 2.89
CA GLU A 71 7.63 -17.47 4.22
C GLU A 71 7.02 -18.75 4.82
N LEU A 72 5.77 -19.06 4.44
CA LEU A 72 5.11 -20.31 4.83
C LEU A 72 5.40 -21.48 3.89
N GLY A 73 6.30 -21.31 2.92
CA GLY A 73 6.74 -22.35 1.97
C GLY A 73 5.75 -22.61 0.83
N LEU A 74 4.90 -21.65 0.50
CA LEU A 74 3.94 -21.71 -0.60
C LEU A 74 4.35 -20.78 -1.76
N PRO A 75 3.98 -21.11 -3.02
CA PRO A 75 4.19 -20.24 -4.16
C PRO A 75 3.55 -18.85 -3.97
N ARG A 76 4.12 -17.82 -4.62
CA ARG A 76 3.61 -16.44 -4.51
C ARG A 76 2.32 -16.20 -5.31
N ASP A 77 2.02 -17.02 -6.30
CA ASP A 77 0.84 -16.89 -7.17
C ASP A 77 -0.47 -17.37 -6.51
N VAL A 78 -0.40 -17.90 -5.27
CA VAL A 78 -1.58 -18.29 -4.47
C VAL A 78 -2.48 -17.12 -4.08
N VAL A 79 -2.05 -15.87 -4.29
CA VAL A 79 -2.78 -14.65 -3.91
C VAL A 79 -4.23 -14.66 -4.42
N ALA A 80 -4.44 -15.08 -5.67
CA ALA A 80 -5.78 -15.12 -6.27
C ALA A 80 -6.70 -16.12 -5.54
N ASP A 81 -6.18 -17.31 -5.23
CA ASP A 81 -6.91 -18.34 -4.50
C ASP A 81 -7.20 -17.91 -3.06
N VAL A 82 -6.21 -17.37 -2.36
CA VAL A 82 -6.38 -16.85 -0.99
C VAL A 82 -7.43 -15.74 -0.95
N THR A 83 -7.38 -14.78 -1.87
CA THR A 83 -8.35 -13.69 -1.96
C THR A 83 -9.77 -14.21 -2.20
N THR A 84 -9.89 -15.25 -3.05
CA THR A 84 -11.18 -15.89 -3.33
C THR A 84 -11.73 -16.58 -2.08
N VAL A 85 -10.90 -17.32 -1.35
CA VAL A 85 -11.30 -18.00 -0.12
C VAL A 85 -11.66 -17.00 0.98
N ALA A 86 -10.91 -15.90 1.14
CA ALA A 86 -11.16 -14.88 2.15
C ALA A 86 -12.58 -14.30 2.09
N ARG A 87 -13.07 -14.00 0.88
CA ARG A 87 -14.46 -13.52 0.66
C ARG A 87 -15.53 -14.49 1.16
N SER A 88 -15.24 -15.79 1.14
CA SER A 88 -16.12 -16.85 1.63
C SER A 88 -15.70 -17.39 3.00
N TYR A 89 -14.72 -16.82 3.71
CA TYR A 89 -14.13 -17.47 4.87
C TYR A 89 -14.98 -17.37 6.15
N GLN A 90 -15.63 -16.23 6.41
CA GLN A 90 -16.41 -16.06 7.65
C GLN A 90 -17.67 -16.94 7.63
N PRO A 91 -18.10 -17.53 8.78
CA PRO A 91 -19.21 -18.49 8.81
C PRO A 91 -20.53 -17.97 8.24
N HIS A 92 -20.75 -16.66 8.26
CA HIS A 92 -21.93 -15.99 7.72
C HIS A 92 -21.81 -15.56 6.25
N SER A 93 -20.61 -15.67 5.66
CA SER A 93 -20.38 -15.41 4.24
C SER A 93 -20.84 -16.61 3.41
N ALA A 94 -21.46 -16.31 2.27
CA ALA A 94 -21.82 -17.32 1.28
C ALA A 94 -20.54 -18.03 0.79
N VAL A 95 -20.58 -19.37 0.79
CA VAL A 95 -19.53 -20.19 0.21
C VAL A 95 -19.82 -20.35 -1.27
N THR A 96 -18.87 -19.95 -2.12
CA THR A 96 -18.98 -20.10 -3.57
C THR A 96 -18.29 -21.38 -4.04
N PRO A 97 -18.73 -22.00 -5.14
CA PRO A 97 -18.02 -23.15 -5.72
C PRO A 97 -16.57 -22.83 -6.06
N GLU A 98 -16.27 -21.59 -6.45
CA GLU A 98 -14.89 -21.17 -6.72
C GLU A 98 -14.04 -21.09 -5.46
N ALA A 99 -14.60 -20.62 -4.35
CA ALA A 99 -13.90 -20.64 -3.07
C ALA A 99 -13.60 -22.07 -2.61
N ASP A 100 -14.53 -23.01 -2.80
CA ASP A 100 -14.26 -24.42 -2.52
C ASP A 100 -13.13 -24.96 -3.40
N ARG A 101 -13.17 -24.71 -4.72
CA ARG A 101 -12.08 -25.11 -5.64
C ARG A 101 -10.73 -24.47 -5.27
N ALA A 102 -10.73 -23.21 -4.84
CA ALA A 102 -9.54 -22.52 -4.39
C ALA A 102 -8.94 -23.17 -3.13
N VAL A 103 -9.75 -23.57 -2.15
CA VAL A 103 -9.24 -24.34 -0.99
C VAL A 103 -8.60 -25.64 -1.45
N GLU A 104 -9.21 -26.35 -2.39
CA GLU A 104 -8.68 -27.63 -2.89
C GLU A 104 -7.32 -27.46 -3.60
N ARG A 105 -7.13 -26.38 -4.37
CA ARG A 105 -5.83 -26.02 -4.95
C ARG A 105 -4.79 -25.69 -3.88
N LEU A 106 -5.15 -24.89 -2.87
CA LEU A 106 -4.27 -24.55 -1.76
C LEU A 106 -3.86 -25.78 -0.93
N VAL A 107 -4.78 -26.71 -0.70
CA VAL A 107 -4.50 -27.99 -0.03
C VAL A 107 -3.53 -28.84 -0.84
N ALA A 108 -3.70 -28.89 -2.17
CA ALA A 108 -2.78 -29.61 -3.04
C ALA A 108 -1.35 -29.04 -2.96
N LEU A 109 -1.21 -27.72 -2.88
CA LEU A 109 0.09 -27.04 -2.69
C LEU A 109 0.72 -27.33 -1.32
N CYS A 110 -0.09 -27.56 -0.29
CA CYS A 110 0.40 -27.96 1.03
C CYS A 110 0.86 -29.43 1.08
N GLY A 111 0.54 -30.25 0.06
CA GLY A 111 0.94 -31.65 -0.06
C GLY A 111 0.09 -32.66 0.72
N ALA A 112 -0.66 -32.20 1.74
CA ALA A 112 -1.55 -33.05 2.53
C ALA A 112 -2.79 -32.29 3.02
N ARG A 113 -3.87 -33.02 3.27
CA ARG A 113 -5.09 -32.48 3.91
C ARG A 113 -5.07 -32.80 5.41
N ASP A 114 -4.38 -31.95 6.16
CA ASP A 114 -4.26 -32.08 7.61
C ASP A 114 -4.41 -30.71 8.30
N GLU A 115 -4.29 -30.71 9.63
CA GLU A 115 -4.41 -29.47 10.41
C GLU A 115 -3.23 -28.51 10.19
N VAL A 116 -2.07 -29.00 9.70
CA VAL A 116 -0.92 -28.14 9.35
C VAL A 116 -1.25 -27.36 8.08
N ALA A 117 -1.80 -28.02 7.06
CA ALA A 117 -2.30 -27.39 5.85
C ALA A 117 -3.43 -26.40 6.17
N ALA A 118 -4.38 -26.79 7.03
CA ALA A 118 -5.44 -25.90 7.47
C ALA A 118 -4.88 -24.66 8.21
N ALA A 119 -3.86 -24.83 9.06
CA ALA A 119 -3.21 -23.73 9.75
C ALA A 119 -2.50 -22.78 8.77
N ARG A 120 -1.71 -23.29 7.79
CA ARG A 120 -1.06 -22.47 6.76
C ARG A 120 -2.08 -21.67 5.94
N ILE A 121 -3.09 -22.35 5.40
CA ILE A 121 -4.15 -21.71 4.59
C ILE A 121 -4.93 -20.71 5.45
N GLY A 122 -5.28 -21.10 6.67
CA GLY A 122 -5.99 -20.25 7.62
C GLY A 122 -5.22 -18.98 7.99
N LEU A 123 -3.88 -19.03 8.09
CA LEU A 123 -3.04 -17.86 8.31
C LEU A 123 -3.07 -16.92 7.10
N LEU A 124 -2.92 -17.43 5.88
CA LEU A 124 -2.98 -16.62 4.65
C LEU A 124 -4.34 -15.93 4.47
N VAL A 125 -5.43 -16.70 4.62
CA VAL A 125 -6.79 -16.20 4.47
C VAL A 125 -7.12 -15.14 5.51
N GLN A 126 -6.72 -15.33 6.77
CA GLN A 126 -6.92 -14.34 7.82
C GLN A 126 -6.05 -13.09 7.65
N ALA A 127 -4.82 -13.27 7.16
CA ALA A 127 -3.92 -12.16 6.88
C ALA A 127 -4.44 -11.29 5.74
N CYS A 128 -5.10 -11.86 4.73
CA CYS A 128 -5.65 -11.13 3.58
C CYS A 128 -6.56 -9.96 4.01
N ASP A 129 -7.69 -10.25 4.67
CA ASP A 129 -8.65 -9.20 5.05
C ASP A 129 -8.10 -8.25 6.12
N ALA A 130 -7.45 -8.80 7.15
CA ALA A 130 -6.94 -8.00 8.26
C ALA A 130 -5.83 -7.06 7.80
N THR A 131 -4.91 -7.53 6.96
CA THR A 131 -3.82 -6.68 6.43
C THR A 131 -4.37 -5.66 5.45
N ASN A 132 -5.30 -6.03 4.56
CA ASN A 132 -5.94 -5.06 3.66
C ASN A 132 -6.65 -3.94 4.41
N ALA A 133 -7.32 -4.26 5.52
CA ALA A 133 -7.93 -3.26 6.39
C ALA A 133 -6.88 -2.34 7.04
N LEU A 134 -5.79 -2.91 7.56
CA LEU A 134 -4.68 -2.13 8.13
C LEU A 134 -4.00 -1.23 7.08
N ILE A 135 -3.80 -1.73 5.86
CA ILE A 135 -3.25 -0.98 4.71
C ILE A 135 -4.15 0.20 4.37
N ALA A 136 -5.47 0.00 4.39
CA ALA A 136 -6.47 1.03 4.17
C ALA A 136 -6.69 1.96 5.39
N GLY A 137 -5.85 1.88 6.42
CA GLY A 137 -5.96 2.72 7.63
C GLY A 137 -7.17 2.42 8.52
N LYS A 138 -7.88 1.30 8.30
CA LYS A 138 -9.04 0.91 9.11
C LYS A 138 -8.59 0.32 10.43
N ASN A 139 -8.97 0.99 11.53
CA ASN A 139 -8.73 0.51 12.88
C ASN A 139 -10.07 0.50 13.66
N PRO A 140 -10.53 -0.66 14.17
CA PRO A 140 -9.89 -1.98 14.10
C PRO A 140 -9.99 -2.65 12.71
N PRO A 141 -9.03 -3.50 12.32
CA PRO A 141 -9.06 -4.20 11.04
C PRO A 141 -10.17 -5.26 10.97
N VAL A 142 -10.63 -5.73 12.13
CA VAL A 142 -11.83 -6.55 12.28
C VAL A 142 -12.77 -5.81 13.23
N PRO A 143 -13.96 -5.34 12.80
CA PRO A 143 -14.81 -4.46 13.60
C PRO A 143 -15.56 -5.19 14.72
N LEU A 144 -15.92 -6.45 14.49
CA LEU A 144 -16.75 -7.23 15.41
C LEU A 144 -16.37 -8.71 15.38
N THR A 145 -16.62 -9.41 16.48
CA THR A 145 -16.58 -10.86 16.58
C THR A 145 -17.87 -11.39 17.19
N ARG A 146 -18.12 -12.69 17.10
CA ARG A 146 -19.30 -13.33 17.67
C ARG A 146 -18.91 -14.32 18.76
N ARG A 147 -19.72 -14.40 19.81
CA ARG A 147 -19.61 -15.39 20.89
C ARG A 147 -20.97 -16.02 21.18
N VAL A 148 -20.97 -17.23 21.69
CA VAL A 148 -22.15 -17.90 22.25
C VAL A 148 -22.08 -17.75 23.76
N ALA A 149 -23.07 -17.08 24.33
CA ALA A 149 -23.21 -16.89 25.77
C ALA A 149 -23.54 -18.21 26.48
N PRO A 150 -23.40 -18.29 27.82
CA PRO A 150 -23.81 -19.48 28.59
C PRO A 150 -25.29 -19.83 28.43
N SER A 151 -26.13 -18.85 28.09
CA SER A 151 -27.55 -19.04 27.75
C SER A 151 -27.79 -19.70 26.38
N GLY A 152 -26.75 -19.84 25.56
CA GLY A 152 -26.82 -20.28 24.16
C GLY A 152 -27.08 -19.16 23.16
N GLU A 153 -27.25 -17.92 23.62
CA GLU A 153 -27.50 -16.76 22.75
C GLU A 153 -26.22 -16.31 22.00
N LEU A 154 -26.38 -15.91 20.74
CA LEU A 154 -25.30 -15.32 19.95
C LEU A 154 -25.14 -13.83 20.31
N VAL A 155 -23.95 -13.45 20.76
CA VAL A 155 -23.60 -12.08 21.12
C VAL A 155 -22.58 -11.54 20.12
N GLU A 156 -22.84 -10.36 19.56
CA GLU A 156 -21.86 -9.60 18.78
C GLU A 156 -21.03 -8.71 19.71
N VAL A 157 -19.71 -8.79 19.56
CA VAL A 157 -18.75 -8.11 20.42
C VAL A 157 -17.93 -7.14 19.56
N PRO A 158 -18.06 -5.81 19.77
CA PRO A 158 -17.22 -4.83 19.11
C PRO A 158 -15.75 -5.00 19.50
N LEU A 159 -14.85 -4.77 18.54
CA LEU A 159 -13.40 -4.88 18.73
C LEU A 159 -12.67 -3.54 18.68
N ALA A 160 -13.39 -2.42 18.85
CA ALA A 160 -12.84 -1.06 18.74
C ALA A 160 -11.56 -0.87 19.57
N ASP A 161 -11.58 -1.28 20.84
CA ASP A 161 -10.42 -1.16 21.75
C ASP A 161 -9.44 -2.34 21.67
N ARG A 162 -9.82 -3.40 20.94
CA ARG A 162 -9.07 -4.66 20.84
C ARG A 162 -9.08 -5.20 19.42
N PRO A 163 -8.40 -4.51 18.49
CA PRO A 163 -8.42 -4.80 17.05
C PRO A 163 -8.04 -6.23 16.66
N PHE A 164 -7.32 -6.91 17.55
CA PHE A 164 -6.83 -8.28 17.35
C PHE A 164 -7.46 -9.26 18.34
N GLY A 165 -8.58 -8.92 18.97
CA GLY A 165 -9.20 -9.72 20.02
C GLY A 165 -8.43 -9.70 21.35
N ALA A 166 -8.84 -10.57 22.27
CA ALA A 166 -8.26 -10.67 23.62
C ALA A 166 -8.30 -12.11 24.14
N GLY A 167 -7.55 -12.34 25.22
CA GLY A 167 -7.54 -13.62 25.94
C GLY A 167 -7.10 -14.79 25.04
N ARG A 168 -7.68 -15.96 25.29
CA ARG A 168 -7.34 -17.21 24.57
C ARG A 168 -7.59 -17.14 23.06
N HIS A 169 -8.48 -16.25 22.62
CA HIS A 169 -8.87 -16.06 21.22
C HIS A 169 -8.23 -14.82 20.57
N GLY A 170 -7.28 -14.17 21.25
CA GLY A 170 -6.50 -13.08 20.66
C GLY A 170 -5.65 -13.58 19.49
N CYS A 171 -5.54 -12.79 18.42
CA CYS A 171 -4.81 -13.15 17.22
C CYS A 171 -3.31 -13.39 17.54
N PRO A 172 -2.77 -14.61 17.31
CA PRO A 172 -1.35 -14.87 17.52
C PRO A 172 -0.47 -14.13 16.50
N ALA A 173 -1.02 -13.80 15.32
CA ALA A 173 -0.31 -13.15 14.22
C ALA A 173 -0.37 -11.60 14.26
N ARG A 174 -0.64 -10.98 15.42
CA ARG A 174 -0.75 -9.51 15.51
C ARG A 174 0.52 -8.81 15.00
N ALA A 175 1.70 -9.26 15.44
CA ALA A 175 2.96 -8.68 15.02
C ALA A 175 3.17 -8.84 13.51
N HIS A 176 2.90 -10.03 12.95
CA HIS A 176 3.01 -10.33 11.52
C HIS A 176 2.06 -9.47 10.67
N ALA A 177 0.79 -9.34 11.07
CA ALA A 177 -0.18 -8.51 10.37
C ALA A 177 0.24 -7.04 10.36
N LEU A 178 0.76 -6.54 11.49
CA LEU A 178 1.32 -5.19 11.57
C LEU A 178 2.55 -5.06 10.66
N ALA A 179 3.47 -6.02 10.64
CA ALA A 179 4.66 -6.00 9.78
C ALA A 179 4.31 -6.05 8.29
N LEU A 180 3.38 -6.93 7.91
CA LEU A 180 2.84 -7.04 6.54
C LEU A 180 2.23 -5.74 6.05
N ALA A 181 1.41 -5.10 6.88
CA ALA A 181 0.86 -3.78 6.61
C ALA A 181 1.96 -2.71 6.64
N SER A 182 2.99 -2.92 7.47
CA SER A 182 4.00 -1.91 7.74
C SER A 182 4.83 -1.53 6.52
N GLY A 183 5.16 -2.52 5.71
CA GLY A 183 5.96 -2.35 4.50
C GLY A 183 5.22 -1.76 3.30
N THR A 184 3.94 -1.46 3.44
CA THR A 184 3.15 -0.97 2.31
C THR A 184 3.25 0.54 2.16
N PHE A 185 3.38 0.99 0.91
CA PHE A 185 3.39 2.40 0.57
C PHE A 185 2.15 3.15 1.08
N HIS A 186 0.98 2.50 1.08
CA HIS A 186 -0.26 3.03 1.66
C HIS A 186 -0.07 3.45 3.12
N ARG A 187 0.45 2.56 3.97
CA ARG A 187 0.61 2.84 5.40
C ARG A 187 1.58 3.99 5.68
N LEU A 188 2.56 4.24 4.82
CA LEU A 188 3.47 5.39 4.98
C LEU A 188 2.72 6.73 5.02
N HIS A 189 1.52 6.81 4.43
CA HIS A 189 0.69 8.01 4.44
C HIS A 189 -0.14 8.18 5.72
N HIS A 190 -0.18 7.19 6.61
CA HIS A 190 -0.97 7.22 7.84
C HIS A 190 -0.11 7.41 9.10
N GLY A 191 1.15 7.81 8.92
CA GLY A 191 2.03 8.20 10.02
C GLY A 191 1.57 9.44 10.78
N ALA A 192 2.14 9.64 11.97
CA ALA A 192 1.93 10.84 12.77
C ALA A 192 2.53 12.09 12.10
N SER A 193 3.62 11.93 11.35
CA SER A 193 4.22 12.96 10.51
C SER A 193 3.96 12.65 9.03
N PRO A 194 3.87 13.68 8.16
CA PRO A 194 3.75 13.49 6.72
C PRO A 194 4.92 12.66 6.18
N LEU A 195 4.64 11.79 5.22
CA LEU A 195 5.67 11.14 4.42
C LEU A 195 6.39 12.19 3.58
N VAL A 196 7.66 12.44 3.84
CA VAL A 196 8.51 13.21 2.93
C VAL A 196 8.98 12.26 1.82
N LEU A 197 8.49 12.48 0.61
CA LEU A 197 8.77 11.64 -0.55
C LEU A 197 9.70 12.37 -1.52
N PRO A 198 11.01 12.07 -1.54
CA PRO A 198 11.90 12.62 -2.54
C PRO A 198 11.65 11.98 -3.91
N ASN A 199 11.81 12.78 -4.96
CA ASN A 199 11.58 12.34 -6.32
C ASN A 199 12.90 12.22 -7.09
N ALA A 200 13.16 11.03 -7.62
CA ALA A 200 14.34 10.69 -8.41
C ALA A 200 14.05 10.72 -9.91
N TRP A 201 15.11 10.83 -10.72
CA TRP A 201 15.05 10.82 -12.19
C TRP A 201 15.98 9.76 -12.81
N ASP A 202 16.82 9.13 -12.01
CA ASP A 202 17.71 8.03 -12.38
C ASP A 202 17.94 7.09 -11.19
N PHE A 203 18.71 6.02 -11.39
CA PHE A 203 19.01 5.07 -10.31
C PHE A 203 19.94 5.66 -9.24
N ALA A 204 20.93 6.48 -9.63
CA ALA A 204 21.94 6.99 -8.71
C ALA A 204 21.33 7.96 -7.69
N SER A 205 20.45 8.86 -8.16
CA SER A 205 19.69 9.78 -7.30
C SER A 205 18.76 9.02 -6.36
N ALA A 206 18.05 7.99 -6.84
CA ALA A 206 17.20 7.15 -5.98
C ALA A 206 18.01 6.38 -4.92
N ALA A 207 19.10 5.71 -5.32
CA ALA A 207 19.97 4.96 -4.41
C ALA A 207 20.61 5.86 -3.35
N ALA A 208 21.02 7.08 -3.72
CA ALA A 208 21.57 8.06 -2.79
C ALA A 208 20.53 8.49 -1.75
N LEU A 209 19.27 8.69 -2.16
CA LEU A 209 18.16 8.98 -1.25
C LEU A 209 17.86 7.81 -0.31
N VAL A 210 17.90 6.57 -0.80
CA VAL A 210 17.75 5.39 0.06
C VAL A 210 18.86 5.29 1.10
N ARG A 211 20.13 5.49 0.70
CA ARG A 211 21.27 5.53 1.65
C ARG A 211 21.16 6.66 2.67
N ALA A 212 20.52 7.77 2.30
CA ALA A 212 20.21 8.86 3.23
C ALA A 212 19.06 8.53 4.19
N GLY A 213 18.41 7.37 4.06
CA GLY A 213 17.39 6.87 4.98
C GLY A 213 15.94 7.18 4.58
N PHE A 214 15.69 7.66 3.36
CA PHE A 214 14.32 7.86 2.89
C PHE A 214 13.61 6.52 2.69
N THR A 215 12.39 6.41 3.23
CA THR A 215 11.66 5.14 3.33
C THR A 215 10.79 4.84 2.11
N ALA A 216 10.74 5.72 1.11
CA ALA A 216 10.08 5.53 -0.19
C ALA A 216 10.63 6.55 -1.18
N ILE A 217 10.55 6.24 -2.48
CA ILE A 217 11.02 7.09 -3.57
C ILE A 217 9.91 7.31 -4.60
N GLY A 218 9.70 8.57 -5.01
CA GLY A 218 8.89 8.90 -6.17
C GLY A 218 9.75 9.09 -7.43
N THR A 219 9.16 9.03 -8.61
CA THR A 219 9.78 9.60 -9.81
C THR A 219 9.27 11.03 -10.06
N THR A 220 9.91 11.77 -10.96
CA THR A 220 9.45 13.07 -11.45
C THR A 220 9.47 13.09 -12.97
N SER A 221 8.31 13.32 -13.60
CA SER A 221 8.19 13.35 -15.07
C SER A 221 9.19 14.34 -15.69
N LEU A 222 9.29 15.57 -15.16
CA LEU A 222 10.23 16.58 -15.66
C LEU A 222 11.67 16.09 -15.67
N GLY A 223 12.12 15.44 -14.59
CA GLY A 223 13.48 14.94 -14.49
C GLY A 223 13.75 13.82 -15.49
N VAL A 224 12.78 12.90 -15.64
CA VAL A 224 12.88 11.79 -16.61
C VAL A 224 12.89 12.31 -18.04
N ALA A 225 11.95 13.18 -18.40
CA ALA A 225 11.83 13.74 -19.73
C ALA A 225 13.08 14.57 -20.09
N ALA A 226 13.46 15.51 -19.23
CA ALA A 226 14.62 16.38 -19.47
C ALA A 226 15.94 15.60 -19.55
N ALA A 227 16.14 14.57 -18.73
CA ALA A 227 17.34 13.72 -18.81
C ALA A 227 17.47 12.96 -20.14
N ASN A 228 16.36 12.78 -20.87
CA ASN A 228 16.31 12.12 -22.18
C ASN A 228 16.08 13.10 -23.34
N GLY A 229 16.11 14.42 -23.08
CA GLY A 229 15.90 15.44 -24.12
C GLY A 229 14.46 15.54 -24.65
N ILE A 230 13.49 15.07 -23.86
CA ILE A 230 12.06 15.06 -24.20
C ILE A 230 11.35 16.21 -23.46
N PRO A 231 10.38 16.90 -24.08
CA PRO A 231 9.51 17.83 -23.37
C PRO A 231 8.66 17.13 -22.31
N ASP A 232 8.58 17.70 -21.11
CA ASP A 232 7.73 17.21 -20.02
C ASP A 232 6.23 17.42 -20.32
N ALA A 233 5.38 16.62 -19.69
CA ALA A 233 3.91 16.66 -19.79
C ALA A 233 3.36 16.54 -21.23
N ALA A 234 4.17 16.00 -22.16
CA ALA A 234 3.79 15.79 -23.56
C ALA A 234 3.25 14.36 -23.81
N GLY A 235 3.24 13.48 -22.80
CA GLY A 235 2.87 12.07 -22.94
C GLY A 235 3.88 11.25 -23.75
N LEU A 236 5.09 11.78 -23.98
CA LEU A 236 6.10 11.17 -24.85
C LEU A 236 7.11 10.30 -24.09
N ALA A 237 7.24 10.46 -22.77
CA ALA A 237 8.28 9.81 -21.96
C ALA A 237 7.86 8.43 -21.38
N ARG A 238 6.92 7.72 -22.03
CA ARG A 238 6.39 6.43 -21.53
C ARG A 238 7.51 5.41 -21.37
N GLU A 239 8.32 5.23 -22.41
CA GLU A 239 9.38 4.21 -22.43
C GLU A 239 10.46 4.49 -21.38
N GLU A 240 10.86 5.74 -21.25
CA GLU A 240 11.85 6.23 -20.29
C GLU A 240 11.34 6.03 -18.86
N THR A 241 10.07 6.35 -18.61
CA THR A 241 9.41 6.21 -17.31
C THR A 241 9.35 4.74 -16.88
N LEU A 242 8.91 3.84 -17.77
CA LEU A 242 8.85 2.40 -17.48
C LEU A 242 10.26 1.79 -17.33
N THR A 243 11.23 2.27 -18.10
CA THR A 243 12.63 1.86 -17.99
C THR A 243 13.24 2.28 -16.66
N LEU A 244 12.95 3.50 -16.20
CA LEU A 244 13.36 3.95 -14.88
C LEU A 244 12.68 3.12 -13.78
N ALA A 245 11.36 2.94 -13.85
CA ALA A 245 10.61 2.14 -12.89
C ALA A 245 11.23 0.75 -12.70
N ARG A 246 11.53 0.05 -13.80
CA ARG A 246 12.18 -1.27 -13.80
C ARG A 246 13.55 -1.28 -13.10
N LYS A 247 14.31 -0.19 -13.17
CA LYS A 247 15.59 -0.05 -12.46
C LYS A 247 15.38 0.20 -10.97
N LEU A 248 14.41 1.06 -10.62
CA LEU A 248 14.18 1.53 -9.25
C LEU A 248 13.52 0.49 -8.35
N VAL A 249 12.64 -0.37 -8.87
CA VAL A 249 11.96 -1.42 -8.07
C VAL A 249 12.92 -2.43 -7.43
N ARG A 250 14.20 -2.42 -7.82
CA ARG A 250 15.26 -3.22 -7.19
C ARG A 250 15.71 -2.67 -5.83
N LEU A 251 15.40 -1.40 -5.54
CA LEU A 251 15.74 -0.76 -4.26
C LEU A 251 14.87 -1.35 -3.14
N PRO A 252 15.36 -1.37 -1.88
CA PRO A 252 14.67 -2.00 -0.76
C PRO A 252 13.49 -1.17 -0.20
N VAL A 253 13.01 -0.16 -0.92
CA VAL A 253 11.96 0.76 -0.48
C VAL A 253 10.84 0.86 -1.53
N PRO A 254 9.61 1.22 -1.16
CA PRO A 254 8.52 1.38 -2.12
C PRO A 254 8.85 2.46 -3.15
N ILE A 255 8.53 2.15 -4.41
CA ILE A 255 8.66 3.08 -5.53
C ILE A 255 7.26 3.51 -5.98
N THR A 256 7.06 4.82 -6.15
CA THR A 256 5.88 5.37 -6.82
C THR A 256 6.28 6.12 -8.08
N VAL A 257 5.53 5.95 -9.17
CA VAL A 257 5.89 6.44 -10.49
C VAL A 257 4.93 7.53 -10.95
N ASP A 258 5.47 8.67 -11.34
CA ASP A 258 4.74 9.70 -12.06
C ASP A 258 4.49 9.25 -13.51
N ILE A 259 3.22 9.03 -13.87
CA ILE A 259 2.82 8.54 -15.19
C ILE A 259 2.11 9.62 -16.03
N GLU A 260 2.24 10.89 -15.65
CA GLU A 260 1.53 12.02 -16.28
C GLU A 260 0.02 11.71 -16.36
N ALA A 261 -0.59 11.89 -17.53
CA ALA A 261 -1.99 11.57 -17.81
C ALA A 261 -2.26 10.07 -18.10
N GLY A 262 -1.26 9.19 -17.92
CA GLY A 262 -1.37 7.75 -18.21
C GLY A 262 -0.94 7.34 -19.63
N PHE A 263 -0.21 8.21 -20.35
CA PHE A 263 0.41 7.93 -21.67
C PHE A 263 -0.53 7.39 -22.76
N GLY A 264 -1.84 7.66 -22.65
CA GLY A 264 -2.86 7.18 -23.60
C GLY A 264 -3.20 5.68 -23.51
N ASP A 265 -2.59 4.94 -22.58
CA ASP A 265 -2.85 3.51 -22.32
C ASP A 265 -2.73 3.21 -20.82
N VAL A 266 -3.69 3.72 -20.05
CA VAL A 266 -3.68 3.62 -18.59
C VAL A 266 -3.72 2.16 -18.11
N ARG A 267 -4.41 1.28 -18.84
CA ARG A 267 -4.56 -0.14 -18.50
C ARG A 267 -3.24 -0.89 -18.70
N GLY A 268 -2.61 -0.76 -19.88
CA GLY A 268 -1.34 -1.41 -20.14
C GLY A 268 -0.23 -0.92 -19.21
N VAL A 269 -0.20 0.39 -18.91
CA VAL A 269 0.73 0.96 -17.92
C VAL A 269 0.47 0.38 -16.52
N ALA A 270 -0.79 0.23 -16.10
CA ALA A 270 -1.13 -0.38 -14.82
C ALA A 270 -0.67 -1.84 -14.72
N GLU A 271 -0.92 -2.65 -15.76
CA GLU A 271 -0.49 -4.06 -15.83
C GLU A 271 1.04 -4.17 -15.70
N GLU A 272 1.78 -3.38 -16.48
CA GLU A 272 3.24 -3.39 -16.49
C GLU A 272 3.83 -2.96 -15.13
N LEU A 273 3.34 -1.85 -14.55
CA LEU A 273 3.84 -1.34 -13.27
C LEU A 273 3.54 -2.29 -12.10
N ALA A 274 2.35 -2.87 -12.08
CA ALA A 274 1.98 -3.87 -11.07
C ALA A 274 2.89 -5.11 -11.15
N ALA A 275 3.14 -5.60 -12.37
CA ALA A 275 4.02 -6.75 -12.58
C ALA A 275 5.48 -6.48 -12.16
N MET A 276 5.95 -5.23 -12.26
CA MET A 276 7.30 -4.83 -11.82
C MET A 276 7.44 -4.66 -10.29
N GLY A 277 6.32 -4.58 -9.54
CA GLY A 277 6.34 -4.33 -8.10
C GLY A 277 6.34 -2.84 -7.72
N VAL A 278 5.91 -1.96 -8.62
CA VAL A 278 5.65 -0.55 -8.28
C VAL A 278 4.50 -0.48 -7.27
N CYS A 279 4.63 0.40 -6.28
CA CYS A 279 3.71 0.47 -5.15
C CYS A 279 2.67 1.57 -5.26
N GLY A 280 2.83 2.51 -6.20
CA GLY A 280 1.85 3.56 -6.45
C GLY A 280 2.19 4.40 -7.67
N VAL A 281 1.26 5.26 -8.07
CA VAL A 281 1.43 6.19 -9.19
C VAL A 281 0.90 7.58 -8.87
N ASN A 282 1.43 8.59 -9.56
CA ASN A 282 0.70 9.85 -9.74
C ASN A 282 0.05 9.83 -11.14
N ILE A 283 -1.24 10.14 -11.22
CA ILE A 283 -1.95 10.33 -12.50
C ILE A 283 -2.64 11.69 -12.50
N GLU A 284 -2.42 12.50 -13.53
CA GLU A 284 -2.81 13.92 -13.55
C GLU A 284 -3.97 14.24 -14.48
N ASP A 285 -4.75 15.24 -14.10
CA ASP A 285 -5.82 15.80 -14.94
C ASP A 285 -5.34 16.94 -15.83
N GLY A 286 -4.08 17.37 -15.73
CA GLY A 286 -3.43 18.28 -16.66
C GLY A 286 -3.35 17.71 -18.09
N ARG A 287 -3.60 18.57 -19.08
CA ARG A 287 -3.52 18.28 -20.52
C ARG A 287 -2.87 19.47 -21.22
N GLY A 288 -1.54 19.57 -21.09
CA GLY A 288 -0.81 20.76 -21.51
C GLY A 288 -1.25 21.98 -20.68
N GLU A 289 -1.86 22.97 -21.33
CA GLU A 289 -2.34 24.20 -20.68
C GLU A 289 -3.81 24.11 -20.19
N ALA A 290 -4.47 22.96 -20.40
CA ALA A 290 -5.86 22.74 -20.01
C ALA A 290 -5.99 21.63 -18.96
N LEU A 291 -7.19 21.50 -18.39
CA LEU A 291 -7.57 20.37 -17.56
C LEU A 291 -8.48 19.43 -18.35
N ALA A 292 -8.37 18.13 -18.10
CA ALA A 292 -9.33 17.14 -18.57
C ALA A 292 -10.72 17.38 -17.94
N ASP A 293 -11.75 16.85 -18.61
CA ASP A 293 -13.07 16.72 -17.98
C ASP A 293 -12.91 15.85 -16.72
N PRO A 294 -13.44 16.27 -15.56
CA PRO A 294 -13.31 15.49 -14.33
C PRO A 294 -13.87 14.07 -14.43
N SER A 295 -14.89 13.84 -15.26
CA SER A 295 -15.49 12.53 -15.45
C SER A 295 -14.61 11.63 -16.30
N GLU A 296 -13.92 12.18 -17.30
CA GLU A 296 -12.92 11.47 -18.10
C GLU A 296 -11.75 11.03 -17.22
N GLN A 297 -11.21 11.95 -16.41
CA GLN A 297 -10.11 11.62 -15.51
C GLN A 297 -10.52 10.58 -14.46
N ALA A 298 -11.72 10.70 -13.88
CA ALA A 298 -12.28 9.70 -12.98
C ALA A 298 -12.37 8.32 -13.66
N GLY A 299 -12.76 8.28 -14.93
CA GLY A 299 -12.75 7.06 -15.75
C GLY A 299 -11.36 6.41 -15.83
N LEU A 300 -10.32 7.19 -16.12
CA LEU A 300 -8.93 6.69 -16.18
C LEU A 300 -8.46 6.13 -14.83
N ILE A 301 -8.80 6.79 -13.72
CA ILE A 301 -8.48 6.32 -12.36
C ILE A 301 -9.18 4.99 -12.08
N ALA A 302 -10.47 4.88 -12.38
CA ALA A 302 -11.25 3.66 -12.17
C ALA A 302 -10.72 2.50 -13.03
N GLU A 303 -10.34 2.78 -14.29
CA GLU A 303 -9.72 1.79 -15.18
C GLU A 303 -8.36 1.30 -14.64
N PHE A 304 -7.51 2.21 -14.15
CA PHE A 304 -6.25 1.85 -13.50
C PHE A 304 -6.50 0.95 -12.28
N LYS A 305 -7.40 1.36 -11.38
CA LYS A 305 -7.72 0.60 -10.15
C LYS A 305 -8.38 -0.75 -10.44
N ALA A 306 -9.13 -0.88 -11.54
CA ALA A 306 -9.70 -2.17 -11.93
C ALA A 306 -8.63 -3.20 -12.32
N VAL A 307 -7.52 -2.74 -12.90
CA VAL A 307 -6.38 -3.57 -13.30
C VAL A 307 -5.41 -3.80 -12.13
N ALA A 308 -5.05 -2.74 -11.42
CA ALA A 308 -4.04 -2.74 -10.37
C ALA A 308 -4.61 -2.21 -9.04
N PRO A 309 -5.58 -2.92 -8.42
CA PRO A 309 -6.30 -2.42 -7.24
C PRO A 309 -5.41 -2.19 -6.01
N HIS A 310 -4.23 -2.81 -5.98
CA HIS A 310 -3.27 -2.75 -4.87
C HIS A 310 -2.24 -1.63 -5.01
N LEU A 311 -2.12 -0.99 -6.18
CA LEU A 311 -1.27 0.19 -6.35
C LEU A 311 -1.98 1.41 -5.77
N PHE A 312 -1.22 2.23 -5.04
CA PHE A 312 -1.69 3.52 -4.52
C PHE A 312 -1.83 4.51 -5.68
N VAL A 313 -3.04 4.94 -6.00
CA VAL A 313 -3.28 5.99 -7.00
C VAL A 313 -3.38 7.32 -6.30
N ASN A 314 -2.35 8.16 -6.49
CA ASN A 314 -2.31 9.54 -6.04
C ASN A 314 -2.80 10.43 -7.18
N ALA A 315 -4.09 10.77 -7.20
CA ALA A 315 -4.68 11.57 -8.26
C ALA A 315 -4.23 13.03 -8.14
N ARG A 316 -3.56 13.52 -9.18
CA ARG A 316 -3.02 14.87 -9.26
C ARG A 316 -4.06 15.81 -9.89
N VAL A 317 -4.34 16.91 -9.18
CA VAL A 317 -5.28 17.96 -9.57
C VAL A 317 -4.50 19.23 -9.89
N ASP A 318 -4.44 19.60 -11.16
CA ASP A 318 -3.55 20.66 -11.67
C ASP A 318 -4.17 22.06 -11.70
N THR A 319 -5.33 22.26 -11.06
CA THR A 319 -6.01 23.57 -10.97
C THR A 319 -5.07 24.70 -10.52
N HIS A 320 -4.26 24.45 -9.48
CA HIS A 320 -3.31 25.43 -8.94
C HIS A 320 -1.98 25.47 -9.70
N TRP A 321 -1.59 24.38 -10.37
CA TRP A 321 -0.37 24.31 -11.16
C TRP A 321 -0.49 25.05 -12.49
N LEU A 322 -1.64 24.91 -13.16
CA LEU A 322 -1.94 25.55 -14.44
C LEU A 322 -2.64 26.91 -14.28
N HIS A 323 -2.99 27.31 -13.05
CA HIS A 323 -3.72 28.55 -12.76
C HIS A 323 -5.04 28.67 -13.53
N VAL A 324 -5.77 27.56 -13.68
CA VAL A 324 -7.03 27.48 -14.42
C VAL A 324 -8.20 27.58 -13.44
N ASP A 325 -9.06 28.58 -13.63
CA ASP A 325 -10.30 28.76 -12.86
C ASP A 325 -11.46 27.95 -13.50
N GLN A 326 -11.48 26.63 -13.26
CA GLN A 326 -12.49 25.71 -13.80
C GLN A 326 -12.79 24.56 -12.85
N GLU A 327 -14.02 24.51 -12.32
CA GLU A 327 -14.50 23.57 -11.28
C GLU A 327 -13.57 23.51 -10.05
N SER A 328 -14.11 23.57 -8.84
CA SER A 328 -13.25 23.68 -7.66
C SER A 328 -12.31 22.46 -7.53
N THR A 329 -11.07 22.70 -7.08
CA THR A 329 -10.08 21.65 -6.73
C THR A 329 -10.69 20.54 -5.87
N ILE A 330 -11.54 20.92 -4.91
CA ILE A 330 -12.22 19.99 -4.00
C ILE A 330 -13.24 19.13 -4.76
N SER A 331 -14.02 19.69 -5.67
CA SER A 331 -14.98 18.94 -6.47
C SER A 331 -14.30 17.88 -7.33
N ARG A 332 -13.17 18.20 -7.96
CA ARG A 332 -12.34 17.24 -8.71
C ARG A 332 -11.78 16.16 -7.79
N ALA A 333 -11.20 16.57 -6.66
CA ALA A 333 -10.62 15.65 -5.68
C ALA A 333 -11.65 14.62 -5.18
N LEU A 334 -12.86 15.06 -4.80
CA LEU A 334 -13.95 14.17 -4.37
C LEU A 334 -14.33 13.16 -5.46
N ARG A 335 -14.49 13.60 -6.71
CA ARG A 335 -14.79 12.69 -7.83
C ARG A 335 -13.68 11.66 -8.05
N TYR A 336 -12.42 12.06 -7.88
CA TYR A 336 -11.28 11.15 -8.05
C TYR A 336 -11.20 10.14 -6.89
N VAL A 337 -11.53 10.55 -5.67
CA VAL A 337 -11.72 9.63 -4.54
C VAL A 337 -12.84 8.64 -4.82
N ASP A 338 -14.00 9.09 -5.30
CA ASP A 338 -15.13 8.22 -5.66
C ASP A 338 -14.77 7.21 -6.76
N ALA A 339 -13.84 7.57 -7.66
CA ALA A 339 -13.29 6.69 -8.69
C ALA A 339 -12.26 5.68 -8.17
N GLY A 340 -11.83 5.80 -6.92
CA GLY A 340 -10.91 4.87 -6.25
C GLY A 340 -9.48 5.40 -6.05
N ALA A 341 -9.24 6.71 -6.18
CA ALA A 341 -7.95 7.30 -5.80
C ALA A 341 -7.68 7.09 -4.30
N ASP A 342 -6.46 6.64 -3.97
CA ASP A 342 -6.03 6.40 -2.60
C ASP A 342 -5.42 7.65 -1.94
N GLY A 343 -5.15 8.69 -2.73
CA GLY A 343 -4.66 9.99 -2.26
C GLY A 343 -4.88 11.08 -3.30
N ILE A 344 -4.82 12.34 -2.86
CA ILE A 344 -4.98 13.52 -3.70
C ILE A 344 -3.72 14.37 -3.66
N PHE A 345 -3.23 14.79 -4.82
CA PHE A 345 -2.09 15.68 -4.95
C PHE A 345 -2.49 16.99 -5.60
N VAL A 346 -2.25 18.11 -4.91
CA VAL A 346 -2.53 19.44 -5.45
C VAL A 346 -1.22 20.25 -5.55
N PRO A 347 -0.46 20.11 -6.64
CA PRO A 347 0.74 20.92 -6.85
C PRO A 347 0.38 22.41 -7.01
N GLY A 348 1.24 23.29 -6.47
CA GLY A 348 1.04 24.74 -6.52
C GLY A 348 0.06 25.31 -5.48
N LEU A 349 -0.65 24.47 -4.72
CA LEU A 349 -1.53 24.90 -3.64
C LEU A 349 -0.73 25.39 -2.43
N THR A 350 -0.43 26.68 -2.37
CA THR A 350 0.44 27.28 -1.34
C THR A 350 -0.26 27.84 -0.09
N PRO A 351 -1.43 28.50 -0.15
CA PRO A 351 -1.99 29.13 1.05
C PRO A 351 -2.45 28.09 2.09
N GLU A 352 -1.98 28.21 3.34
CA GLU A 352 -2.28 27.27 4.43
C GLU A 352 -3.79 27.07 4.64
N SER A 353 -4.58 28.14 4.53
CA SER A 353 -6.04 28.08 4.66
C SER A 353 -6.69 27.24 3.57
N GLU A 354 -6.15 27.24 2.35
CA GLU A 354 -6.67 26.43 1.24
C GLU A 354 -6.19 24.98 1.34
N ILE A 355 -4.95 24.76 1.80
CA ILE A 355 -4.46 23.41 2.13
C ILE A 355 -5.39 22.76 3.18
N ALA A 356 -5.69 23.46 4.27
CA ALA A 356 -6.58 22.97 5.32
C ALA A 356 -7.98 22.63 4.80
N LYS A 357 -8.52 23.43 3.87
CA LYS A 357 -9.82 23.16 3.24
C LYS A 357 -9.81 21.87 2.41
N VAL A 358 -8.76 21.64 1.61
CA VAL A 358 -8.64 20.41 0.81
C VAL A 358 -8.49 19.20 1.73
N VAL A 359 -7.63 19.28 2.76
CA VAL A 359 -7.45 18.21 3.75
C VAL A 359 -8.74 17.88 4.47
N ALA A 360 -9.52 18.88 4.87
CA ALA A 360 -10.79 18.66 5.57
C ALA A 360 -11.91 18.12 4.66
N ALA A 361 -11.78 18.25 3.34
CA ALA A 361 -12.82 17.88 2.39
C ALA A 361 -12.73 16.44 1.89
N VAL A 362 -11.57 15.77 2.01
CA VAL A 362 -11.37 14.40 1.52
C VAL A 362 -10.93 13.46 2.64
N ASP A 363 -11.41 12.22 2.60
CA ASP A 363 -11.08 11.19 3.60
C ASP A 363 -9.78 10.42 3.28
N VAL A 364 -9.06 10.84 2.24
CA VAL A 364 -7.81 10.21 1.78
C VAL A 364 -6.60 11.12 2.05
N PRO A 365 -5.38 10.57 2.17
CA PRO A 365 -4.15 11.33 2.26
C PRO A 365 -4.01 12.45 1.21
N VAL A 366 -3.76 13.68 1.67
CA VAL A 366 -3.40 14.81 0.80
C VAL A 366 -1.88 14.93 0.70
N ASN A 367 -1.42 15.06 -0.54
CA ASN A 367 -0.05 15.33 -0.96
C ASN A 367 0.07 16.78 -1.46
N VAL A 368 1.17 17.44 -1.12
CA VAL A 368 1.56 18.76 -1.65
C VAL A 368 3.06 18.78 -1.98
N LEU A 369 3.50 19.78 -2.73
CA LEU A 369 4.93 20.00 -2.95
C LEU A 369 5.60 20.59 -1.70
N ALA A 370 6.89 20.30 -1.52
CA ALA A 370 7.73 20.87 -0.47
C ALA A 370 7.89 22.39 -0.64
N GLN A 371 6.98 23.15 -0.02
CA GLN A 371 6.89 24.62 -0.13
C GLN A 371 6.79 25.33 1.23
N HIS A 372 6.48 24.59 2.30
CA HIS A 372 6.44 25.03 3.68
C HIS A 372 7.30 24.09 4.53
N ASP A 373 7.59 24.48 5.77
CA ASP A 373 8.22 23.55 6.70
C ASP A 373 7.28 22.37 7.00
N ILE A 374 7.89 21.21 7.28
CA ILE A 374 7.15 19.95 7.45
C ILE A 374 6.22 19.97 8.67
N ARG A 375 6.54 20.74 9.71
CA ARG A 375 5.71 20.82 10.91
C ARG A 375 4.41 21.54 10.61
N THR A 376 4.46 22.68 9.94
CA THR A 376 3.28 23.43 9.50
C THR A 376 2.38 22.56 8.64
N LEU A 377 2.94 21.84 7.65
CA LEU A 377 2.14 20.92 6.81
C LEU A 377 1.51 19.78 7.63
N ALA A 378 2.23 19.24 8.63
CA ALA A 378 1.70 18.21 9.52
C ALA A 378 0.51 18.71 10.36
N GLU A 379 0.59 19.94 10.88
CA GLU A 379 -0.48 20.58 11.67
C GLU A 379 -1.74 20.83 10.82
N LEU A 380 -1.56 21.11 9.52
CA LEU A 380 -2.66 21.22 8.56
C LEU A 380 -3.25 19.87 8.14
N GLY A 381 -2.68 18.75 8.61
CA GLY A 381 -3.16 17.39 8.34
C GLY A 381 -2.67 16.79 7.01
N VAL A 382 -1.71 17.44 6.32
CA VAL A 382 -1.06 16.87 5.13
C VAL A 382 -0.41 15.53 5.48
N LYS A 383 -0.51 14.56 4.58
CA LYS A 383 -0.01 13.20 4.79
C LYS A 383 1.17 12.82 3.92
N ARG A 384 1.40 13.55 2.84
CA ARG A 384 2.59 13.40 1.98
C ARG A 384 3.11 14.75 1.52
N VAL A 385 4.43 14.89 1.47
CA VAL A 385 5.12 16.05 0.92
C VAL A 385 6.11 15.57 -0.12
N SER A 386 5.82 15.82 -1.39
CA SER A 386 6.68 15.40 -2.50
C SER A 386 7.67 16.51 -2.86
N THR A 387 8.88 16.17 -3.29
CA THR A 387 9.83 17.19 -3.79
C THR A 387 9.56 17.61 -5.24
N GLY A 388 8.77 16.83 -5.99
CA GLY A 388 8.58 17.01 -7.42
C GLY A 388 9.93 17.13 -8.14
N SER A 389 10.03 18.05 -9.09
CA SER A 389 11.27 18.29 -9.82
C SER A 389 12.33 19.10 -9.05
N LEU A 390 12.11 19.44 -7.78
CA LEU A 390 13.03 20.28 -7.00
C LEU A 390 14.45 19.71 -6.96
N LEU A 391 14.59 18.42 -6.65
CA LEU A 391 15.90 17.77 -6.52
C LEU A 391 16.64 17.71 -7.86
N PHE A 392 15.93 17.44 -8.95
CA PHE A 392 16.50 17.46 -10.30
C PHE A 392 17.02 18.86 -10.66
N ARG A 393 16.19 19.89 -10.46
CA ARG A 393 16.58 21.28 -10.73
C ARG A 393 17.76 21.72 -9.88
N ALA A 394 17.80 21.32 -8.61
CA ALA A 394 18.93 21.57 -7.72
C ALA A 394 20.22 20.89 -8.22
N ALA A 395 20.14 19.63 -8.66
CA ALA A 395 21.28 18.89 -9.21
C ALA A 395 21.81 19.51 -10.51
N VAL A 396 20.92 19.92 -11.43
CA VAL A 396 21.30 20.66 -12.65
C VAL A 396 21.99 21.98 -12.29
N GLY A 397 21.42 22.73 -11.35
CA GLY A 397 22.01 23.99 -10.86
C GLY A 397 23.41 23.79 -10.26
N ALA A 398 23.59 22.77 -9.43
CA ALA A 398 24.87 22.43 -8.82
C ALA A 398 25.91 21.98 -9.86
N THR A 399 25.48 21.20 -10.86
CA THR A 399 26.33 20.74 -11.98
C THR A 399 26.89 21.93 -12.75
N VAL A 400 26.02 22.86 -13.16
CA VAL A 400 26.43 24.07 -13.89
C VAL A 400 27.31 24.96 -13.01
N SER A 401 26.93 25.20 -11.76
CA SER A 401 27.69 26.05 -10.84
C SER A 401 29.09 25.50 -10.58
N THR A 402 29.24 24.18 -10.46
CA THR A 402 30.54 23.51 -10.29
C THR A 402 31.42 23.69 -11.52
N ALA A 403 30.86 23.51 -12.74
CA ALA A 403 31.60 23.71 -13.97
C ALA A 403 32.06 25.16 -14.15
N LEU A 404 31.21 26.14 -13.79
CA LEU A 404 31.56 27.57 -13.83
C LEU A 404 32.67 27.89 -12.82
N ALA A 405 32.59 27.36 -11.59
CA ALA A 405 33.65 27.53 -10.59
C ALA A 405 35.00 27.01 -11.10
N VAL A 406 35.04 25.82 -11.72
CA VAL A 406 36.28 25.28 -12.30
C VAL A 406 36.81 26.17 -13.43
N ARG A 407 35.94 26.61 -14.36
CA ARG A 407 36.31 27.49 -15.47
C ARG A 407 36.89 28.82 -14.98
N ASP A 408 36.29 29.39 -13.94
CA ASP A 408 36.60 30.74 -13.44
C ASP A 408 37.62 30.73 -12.28
N GLY A 409 38.17 29.57 -11.92
CA GLY A 409 39.16 29.42 -10.84
C GLY A 409 38.59 29.60 -9.42
N GLY A 410 37.28 29.44 -9.26
CA GLY A 410 36.58 29.47 -7.98
C GLY A 410 36.66 28.16 -7.18
N ALA A 411 36.17 28.20 -5.95
CA ALA A 411 36.09 27.02 -5.09
C ALA A 411 34.92 26.11 -5.47
N VAL A 412 35.17 24.79 -5.48
CA VAL A 412 34.14 23.77 -5.65
C VAL A 412 33.63 23.33 -4.27
N GLY A 413 32.30 23.25 -4.11
CA GLY A 413 31.68 22.76 -2.88
C GLY A 413 31.90 21.26 -2.65
N PRO A 414 31.44 20.71 -1.51
CA PRO A 414 31.56 19.28 -1.25
C PRO A 414 30.76 18.48 -2.29
N VAL A 415 31.38 17.42 -2.80
CA VAL A 415 30.78 16.45 -3.72
C VAL A 415 31.08 15.04 -3.23
N PRO A 416 30.22 14.04 -3.53
CA PRO A 416 30.54 12.65 -3.25
C PRO A 416 31.86 12.24 -3.92
N THR A 417 32.64 11.44 -3.22
CA THR A 417 33.84 10.80 -3.76
C THR A 417 33.46 9.78 -4.85
N TYR A 418 34.43 9.41 -5.68
CA TYR A 418 34.24 8.42 -6.72
C TYR A 418 33.74 7.07 -6.17
N ASP A 419 34.36 6.61 -5.07
CA ASP A 419 34.00 5.34 -4.42
C ASP A 419 32.60 5.42 -3.79
N GLU A 420 32.21 6.56 -3.21
CA GLU A 420 30.86 6.74 -2.68
C GLU A 420 29.79 6.65 -3.76
N VAL A 421 30.07 7.14 -4.98
CA VAL A 421 29.16 7.02 -6.13
C VAL A 421 29.13 5.61 -6.67
N GLN A 422 30.29 4.93 -6.77
CA GLN A 422 30.33 3.52 -7.19
C GLN A 422 29.50 2.63 -6.26
N ALA A 423 29.62 2.83 -4.95
CA ALA A 423 28.89 2.07 -3.94
C ALA A 423 27.36 2.32 -3.94
N LEU A 424 26.83 3.20 -4.80
CA LEU A 424 25.39 3.32 -5.01
C LEU A 424 24.80 2.18 -5.85
N ALA A 425 25.63 1.47 -6.61
CA ALA A 425 25.20 0.37 -7.47
C ALA A 425 25.13 -0.99 -6.76
N ASP A 426 25.70 -1.07 -5.56
CA ASP A 426 25.68 -2.25 -4.68
C ASP A 426 24.35 -2.34 -3.90
#